data_AF-B6ADK8-F1
#
_entry.id   AF-B6ADK8-F1
#
_cell.length_a   1.000
_cell.length_b   1.000
_cell.length_c   1.000
_cell.angle_alpha   90.00
_cell.angle_beta   90.00
_cell.angle_gamma   90.00
#
_symmetry.space_group_name_H-M   'P 1'
#
loop_
_entity.id
_entity.type
_entity.pdbx_description
1 polymer ?
#
loop_
_entity_poly.entity_id
_entity_poly.type
_entity_poly.pdbx_seq_one_letter_code
_entity_poly.pdbx_strand_id
1 'polypeptide(L)'
;MYKIFKYFLLLVAAHALNLAVGQEMDFTPAEEVQLDLLDKYFTKEEKQKKMLICFDLSQKEFVEKRNTYQKLANTLAGEKGLNVNDALRALFHETLVACYFNAQKNDIEAGILGKLVDEDKTRLFTLTNSTPKRFSNTQLQILESIITATNKKTSNILSGSFLSYFTGLYGYIYFFCTILLISLGFYYAITSLRKLQERETKTNKKKQK
;
A
#
# COMPACT_ATOMS: atom_id res chain seq x y z
N MET A 1 -9.97 -10.11 0.78
CA MET A 1 -8.52 -9.90 0.61
C MET A 1 -8.14 -8.47 0.19
N TYR A 2 -8.89 -7.77 -0.68
CA TYR A 2 -8.59 -6.38 -1.10
C TYR A 2 -8.50 -5.33 0.04
N LYS A 3 -9.31 -5.46 1.10
CA LYS A 3 -9.33 -4.48 2.21
C LYS A 3 -8.01 -4.49 3.02
N ILE A 4 -7.48 -5.67 3.35
CA ILE A 4 -6.26 -5.83 4.17
C ILE A 4 -5.04 -5.20 3.48
N PHE A 5 -4.95 -5.30 2.15
CA PHE A 5 -3.82 -4.77 1.39
C PHE A 5 -3.87 -3.24 1.26
N LYS A 6 -5.07 -2.66 1.14
CA LYS A 6 -5.27 -1.20 1.20
C LYS A 6 -4.79 -0.61 2.54
N TYR A 7 -4.99 -1.35 3.64
CA TYR A 7 -4.52 -0.94 4.97
C TYR A 7 -3.01 -1.07 5.13
N PHE A 8 -2.38 -2.10 4.55
CA PHE A 8 -0.92 -2.21 4.51
C PHE A 8 -0.29 -1.06 3.73
N LEU A 9 -0.86 -0.67 2.58
CA LEU A 9 -0.41 0.48 1.79
C LEU A 9 -0.60 1.82 2.50
N LEU A 10 -1.69 2.01 3.26
CA LEU A 10 -1.88 3.21 4.10
C LEU A 10 -0.87 3.27 5.25
N LEU A 11 -0.53 2.12 5.86
CA LEU A 11 0.50 2.02 6.89
C LEU A 11 1.91 2.27 6.32
N VAL A 12 2.19 1.73 5.13
CA VAL A 12 3.44 1.95 4.40
C VAL A 12 3.56 3.40 3.93
N ALA A 13 2.48 4.04 3.48
CA ALA A 13 2.44 5.45 3.10
C ALA A 13 2.64 6.38 4.31
N ALA A 14 2.02 6.08 5.45
CA ALA A 14 2.22 6.85 6.69
C ALA A 14 3.65 6.72 7.22
N HIS A 15 4.26 5.53 7.12
CA HIS A 15 5.66 5.32 7.51
C HIS A 15 6.67 5.87 6.47
N ALA A 16 6.33 5.86 5.19
CA ALA A 16 7.11 6.50 4.12
C ALA A 16 7.14 8.01 4.30
N LEU A 17 6.02 8.61 4.73
CA LEU A 17 5.98 10.02 5.10
C LEU A 17 6.92 10.30 6.27
N ASN A 18 6.93 9.47 7.32
CA ASN A 18 7.86 9.63 8.45
C ASN A 18 9.34 9.47 8.07
N LEU A 19 9.68 8.71 7.02
CA LEU A 19 11.06 8.56 6.53
C LEU A 19 11.45 9.68 5.55
N ALA A 20 10.52 10.14 4.71
CA ALA A 20 10.74 11.30 3.84
C ALA A 20 10.78 12.62 4.63
N VAL A 21 10.04 12.70 5.75
CA VAL A 21 10.08 13.80 6.72
C VAL A 21 11.26 13.64 7.70
N GLY A 22 11.71 12.41 7.96
CA GLY A 22 12.80 12.09 8.88
C GLY A 22 14.22 12.16 8.28
N GLN A 23 14.35 12.24 6.95
CA GLN A 23 15.60 12.69 6.34
C GLN A 23 15.60 14.22 6.30
N GLU A 24 16.18 14.83 7.34
CA GLU A 24 16.72 16.20 7.25
C GLU A 24 17.82 16.21 6.18
N MET A 25 17.41 16.28 4.91
CA MET A 25 18.29 16.73 3.85
C MET A 25 18.26 18.26 3.95
N ASP A 26 19.33 18.84 4.50
CA ASP A 26 19.54 20.29 4.54
C ASP A 26 19.47 20.85 3.10
N PHE A 27 18.33 21.42 2.74
CA PHE A 27 18.12 22.01 1.43
C PHE A 27 18.34 23.51 1.50
N THR A 28 18.85 24.06 0.40
CA THR A 28 18.92 25.51 0.28
C THR A 28 17.50 26.05 0.11
N PRO A 29 17.14 27.17 0.76
CA PRO A 29 15.84 27.81 0.59
C PRO A 29 15.47 28.10 -0.88
N ALA A 30 16.47 28.25 -1.75
CA ALA A 30 16.28 28.45 -3.18
C ALA A 30 15.65 27.24 -3.89
N GLU A 31 16.04 26.01 -3.53
CA GLU A 31 15.47 24.79 -4.11
C GLU A 31 14.02 24.57 -3.67
N GLU A 32 13.72 24.91 -2.42
CA GLU A 32 12.36 24.82 -1.89
C GLU A 32 11.39 25.75 -2.63
N VAL A 33 11.82 27.00 -2.85
CA VAL A 33 11.06 27.98 -3.63
C VAL A 33 10.87 27.51 -5.07
N GLN A 34 11.88 26.89 -5.70
CA GLN A 34 11.74 26.37 -7.06
C GLN A 34 10.67 25.28 -7.16
N LEU A 35 10.61 24.37 -6.20
CA LEU A 35 9.59 23.30 -6.17
C LEU A 35 8.18 23.87 -5.98
N ASP A 36 8.02 24.90 -5.15
CA ASP A 36 6.74 25.60 -4.95
C ASP A 36 6.31 26.40 -6.20
N LEU A 37 7.26 26.84 -7.03
CA LEU A 37 6.96 27.56 -8.26
C LEU A 37 6.44 26.66 -9.37
N LEU A 38 6.73 25.35 -9.35
CA LEU A 38 6.31 24.40 -10.38
C LEU A 38 4.79 24.21 -10.44
N ASP A 39 4.06 24.51 -9.36
CA ASP A 39 2.59 24.45 -9.31
C ASP A 39 1.96 25.82 -9.02
N LYS A 40 2.70 26.93 -9.23
CA LYS A 40 2.23 28.31 -8.95
C LYS A 40 0.93 28.71 -9.66
N TYR A 41 0.59 28.04 -10.76
CA TYR A 41 -0.64 28.29 -11.53
C TYR A 41 -1.87 27.60 -10.94
N PHE A 42 -1.70 26.76 -9.92
CA PHE A 42 -2.80 26.13 -9.19
C PHE A 42 -3.12 26.92 -7.93
N THR A 43 -4.41 27.11 -7.68
CA THR A 43 -4.90 27.58 -6.38
C THR A 43 -4.63 26.55 -5.29
N LYS A 44 -4.65 26.98 -4.02
CA LYS A 44 -4.45 26.08 -2.87
C LYS A 44 -5.39 24.87 -2.89
N GLU A 45 -6.66 25.09 -3.24
CA GLU A 45 -7.66 24.01 -3.32
C GLU A 45 -7.35 23.06 -4.49
N GLU A 46 -6.92 23.57 -5.64
CA GLU A 46 -6.54 22.72 -6.77
C GLU A 46 -5.28 21.90 -6.46
N LYS A 47 -4.28 22.46 -5.77
CA LYS A 47 -3.10 21.71 -5.29
C LYS A 47 -3.51 20.55 -4.38
N GLN A 48 -4.47 20.78 -3.49
CA GLN A 48 -5.03 19.72 -2.63
C GLN A 48 -5.75 18.64 -3.44
N LYS A 49 -6.62 19.01 -4.39
CA LYS A 49 -7.30 18.04 -5.27
C LYS A 49 -6.29 17.24 -6.09
N LYS A 50 -5.28 17.92 -6.64
CA LYS A 50 -4.19 17.32 -7.41
C LYS A 50 -3.44 16.27 -6.59
N MET A 51 -3.00 16.62 -5.39
CA MET A 51 -2.31 15.70 -4.49
C MET A 51 -3.22 14.52 -4.10
N LEU A 52 -4.50 14.77 -3.83
CA LEU A 52 -5.46 13.72 -3.46
C LEU A 52 -5.64 12.69 -4.57
N ILE A 53 -5.84 13.15 -5.80
CA ILE A 53 -6.03 12.28 -6.97
C ILE A 53 -4.76 11.50 -7.25
N CYS A 54 -3.59 12.16 -7.26
CA CYS A 54 -2.33 11.47 -7.48
C CYS A 54 -2.02 10.46 -6.38
N PHE A 55 -2.38 10.75 -5.14
CA PHE A 55 -2.26 9.78 -4.05
C PHE A 55 -3.16 8.55 -4.27
N ASP A 56 -4.43 8.74 -4.65
CA ASP A 56 -5.35 7.64 -4.94
C ASP A 56 -4.93 6.82 -6.18
N LEU A 57 -4.50 7.49 -7.25
CA LEU A 57 -4.03 6.84 -8.47
C LEU A 57 -2.74 6.05 -8.21
N SER A 58 -1.76 6.61 -7.51
CA SER A 58 -0.54 5.89 -7.14
C SER A 58 -0.82 4.67 -6.27
N GLN A 59 -1.79 4.77 -5.33
CA GLN A 59 -2.21 3.60 -4.56
C GLN A 59 -2.80 2.50 -5.44
N LYS A 60 -3.70 2.86 -6.36
CA LYS A 60 -4.31 1.90 -7.29
C LYS A 60 -3.27 1.24 -8.18
N GLU A 61 -2.36 2.03 -8.75
CA GLU A 61 -1.25 1.55 -9.57
C GLU A 61 -0.38 0.52 -8.83
N PHE A 62 -0.04 0.79 -7.57
CA PHE A 62 0.72 -0.14 -6.72
C PHE A 62 -0.03 -1.44 -6.41
N VAL A 63 -1.35 -1.37 -6.27
CA VAL A 63 -2.18 -2.56 -6.04
C VAL A 63 -2.30 -3.38 -7.32
N GLU A 64 -2.59 -2.73 -8.45
CA GLU A 64 -2.79 -3.38 -9.75
C GLU A 64 -1.49 -4.01 -10.26
N LYS A 65 -0.36 -3.31 -10.10
CA LYS A 65 0.97 -3.75 -10.57
C LYS A 65 1.84 -4.28 -9.43
N ARG A 66 1.24 -4.80 -8.36
CA ARG A 66 1.95 -5.27 -7.15
C ARG A 66 3.14 -6.17 -7.47
N ASN A 67 2.95 -7.17 -8.33
CA ASN A 67 4.01 -8.12 -8.67
C ASN A 67 5.21 -7.46 -9.36
N THR A 68 4.95 -6.44 -10.18
CA THR A 68 5.98 -5.65 -10.86
C THR A 68 6.76 -4.81 -9.86
N TYR A 69 6.07 -4.06 -9.00
CA TYR A 69 6.73 -3.24 -7.98
C TYR A 69 7.49 -4.08 -6.95
N GLN A 70 7.00 -5.27 -6.59
CA GLN A 70 7.71 -6.18 -5.71
C GLN A 70 9.02 -6.67 -6.33
N LYS A 71 9.02 -7.00 -7.63
CA LYS A 71 10.23 -7.40 -8.35
C LYS A 71 11.23 -6.24 -8.43
N LEU A 72 10.76 -5.05 -8.81
CA LEU A 72 11.60 -3.84 -8.87
C LEU A 72 12.20 -3.51 -7.50
N ALA A 73 11.40 -3.59 -6.44
CA ALA A 73 11.88 -3.34 -5.08
C ALA A 73 12.94 -4.36 -4.64
N ASN A 74 12.80 -5.63 -4.99
CA ASN A 74 13.81 -6.64 -4.69
C ASN A 74 15.13 -6.37 -5.43
N THR A 75 15.07 -5.96 -6.70
CA THR A 75 16.25 -5.56 -7.47
C THR A 75 16.92 -4.34 -6.85
N LEU A 76 16.15 -3.28 -6.59
CA LEU A 76 16.64 -2.03 -6.01
C LEU A 76 17.24 -2.26 -4.61
N ALA A 77 16.59 -3.10 -3.80
CA ALA A 77 17.07 -3.51 -2.48
C ALA A 77 18.45 -4.17 -2.57
N GLY A 78 18.63 -5.10 -3.52
CA GLY A 78 19.91 -5.77 -3.75
C GLY A 78 21.02 -4.83 -4.23
N GLU A 79 20.71 -3.90 -5.14
CA GLU A 79 21.69 -2.95 -5.69
C GLU A 79 22.11 -1.88 -4.69
N LYS A 80 21.18 -1.39 -3.87
CA LYS A 80 21.40 -0.25 -2.96
C LYS A 80 21.62 -0.65 -1.51
N GLY A 81 21.60 -1.95 -1.19
CA GLY A 81 21.69 -2.45 0.19
C GLY A 81 20.52 -2.01 1.06
N LEU A 82 19.35 -1.78 0.46
CA LEU A 82 18.14 -1.31 1.16
C LEU A 82 17.26 -2.50 1.57
N ASN A 83 16.41 -2.30 2.56
CA ASN A 83 15.30 -3.22 2.81
C ASN A 83 14.29 -3.14 1.64
N VAL A 84 13.72 -4.27 1.24
CA VAL A 84 12.66 -4.36 0.23
C VAL A 84 11.49 -3.43 0.56
N ASN A 85 11.13 -3.29 1.85
CA ASN A 85 10.08 -2.35 2.26
C ASN A 85 10.45 -0.89 2.00
N ASP A 86 11.71 -0.52 2.20
CA ASP A 86 12.18 0.84 1.94
C ASP A 86 12.29 1.12 0.43
N ALA A 87 12.68 0.10 -0.35
CA ALA A 87 12.64 0.17 -1.81
C ALA A 87 11.19 0.33 -2.33
N LEU A 88 10.21 -0.39 -1.78
CA LEU A 88 8.80 -0.20 -2.12
C LEU A 88 8.30 1.21 -1.77
N ARG A 89 8.72 1.76 -0.63
CA ARG A 89 8.39 3.13 -0.22
C ARG A 89 8.98 4.15 -1.18
N ALA A 90 10.25 3.99 -1.56
CA ALA A 90 10.92 4.87 -2.51
C ALA A 90 10.21 4.86 -3.87
N LEU A 91 9.87 3.67 -4.39
CA LEU A 91 9.12 3.54 -5.65
C LEU A 91 7.74 4.20 -5.56
N PHE A 92 7.05 4.07 -4.42
CA PHE A 92 5.74 4.70 -4.22
C PHE A 92 5.85 6.21 -4.24
N HIS A 93 6.84 6.75 -3.52
CA HIS A 93 7.14 8.17 -3.49
C HIS A 93 7.47 8.71 -4.88
N GLU A 94 8.36 8.05 -5.62
CA GLU A 94 8.71 8.45 -7.00
C GLU A 94 7.48 8.47 -7.92
N THR A 95 6.62 7.45 -7.81
CA THR A 95 5.38 7.35 -8.60
C THR A 95 4.41 8.49 -8.26
N LEU A 96 4.28 8.82 -6.96
CA LEU A 96 3.46 9.93 -6.48
C LEU A 96 3.98 11.29 -6.95
N VAL A 97 5.29 11.51 -6.86
CA VAL A 97 5.96 12.73 -7.33
C VAL A 97 5.80 12.87 -8.83
N ALA A 98 6.00 11.80 -9.60
CA ALA A 98 5.78 11.79 -11.04
C ALA A 98 4.35 12.20 -11.39
N CYS A 99 3.35 11.55 -10.79
CA CYS A 99 1.95 11.91 -11.01
C CYS A 99 1.69 13.38 -10.69
N TYR A 100 2.17 13.85 -9.54
CA TYR A 100 1.93 15.23 -9.12
C TYR A 100 2.54 16.23 -10.10
N PHE A 101 3.78 16.07 -10.54
CA PHE A 101 4.38 17.08 -11.42
C PHE A 101 3.94 16.94 -12.88
N ASN A 102 3.53 15.76 -13.32
CA ASN A 102 3.04 15.53 -14.68
C ASN A 102 1.55 15.84 -14.87
N ALA A 103 0.77 15.87 -13.78
CA ALA A 103 -0.66 16.13 -13.85
C ALA A 103 -0.96 17.59 -14.21
N GLN A 104 -1.75 17.75 -15.27
CA GLN A 104 -2.33 19.00 -15.74
C GLN A 104 -3.74 19.17 -15.18
N LYS A 105 -4.31 20.37 -15.36
CA LYS A 105 -5.66 20.68 -14.84
C LYS A 105 -6.75 19.73 -15.37
N ASN A 106 -6.68 19.39 -16.65
CA ASN A 106 -7.63 18.46 -17.26
C ASN A 106 -7.54 17.05 -16.66
N ASP A 107 -6.35 16.60 -16.27
CA ASP A 107 -6.13 15.29 -15.63
C ASP A 107 -6.77 15.23 -14.25
N ILE A 108 -6.77 16.34 -13.51
CA ILE A 108 -7.41 16.46 -12.21
C ILE A 108 -8.92 16.29 -12.38
N GLU A 109 -9.53 16.99 -13.34
CA GLU A 109 -10.96 16.90 -13.60
C GLU A 109 -11.35 15.50 -14.09
N ALA A 110 -10.60 14.94 -15.04
CA ALA A 110 -10.82 13.58 -15.53
C ALA A 110 -10.61 12.53 -14.44
N GLY A 111 -9.63 12.71 -13.56
CA GLY A 111 -9.36 11.84 -12.41
C GLY A 111 -10.49 11.84 -11.39
N ILE A 112 -11.07 13.00 -11.08
CA ILE A 112 -12.26 13.12 -10.21
C ILE A 112 -13.45 12.37 -10.80
N LEU A 113 -13.64 12.49 -12.12
CA LEU A 113 -14.75 11.87 -12.83
C LEU A 113 -14.51 10.38 -13.15
N GLY A 114 -13.32 9.84 -12.85
CA GLY A 114 -12.93 8.46 -13.19
C GLY A 114 -12.82 8.20 -14.69
N LYS A 115 -12.57 9.25 -15.49
CA LYS A 115 -12.52 9.22 -16.96
C LYS A 115 -11.10 9.28 -17.53
N LEU A 116 -10.08 9.04 -16.70
CA LEU A 116 -8.70 9.07 -17.16
C LEU A 116 -8.42 7.88 -18.09
N VAL A 117 -8.00 8.17 -19.32
CA VAL A 117 -7.65 7.15 -20.32
C VAL A 117 -6.30 6.52 -19.94
N ASP A 118 -6.05 5.27 -20.35
CA ASP A 118 -4.83 4.54 -19.95
C ASP A 118 -3.53 5.18 -20.47
N GLU A 119 -3.58 5.85 -21.62
CA GLU A 119 -2.47 6.65 -22.16
C GLU A 119 -2.13 7.82 -21.22
N ASP A 120 -3.15 8.53 -20.72
CA ASP A 120 -2.97 9.61 -19.75
C ASP A 120 -2.40 9.08 -18.43
N LYS A 121 -2.88 7.93 -17.95
CA LYS A 121 -2.33 7.28 -16.73
C LYS A 121 -0.84 6.99 -16.89
N THR A 122 -0.44 6.46 -18.05
CA THR A 122 0.96 6.13 -18.32
C THR A 122 1.83 7.37 -18.32
N ARG A 123 1.35 8.46 -18.93
CA ARG A 123 2.04 9.76 -18.91
C ARG A 123 2.20 10.31 -17.49
N LEU A 124 1.17 10.22 -16.64
CA LEU A 124 1.23 10.69 -15.26
C LEU A 124 2.37 10.02 -14.48
N PHE A 125 2.59 8.73 -14.67
CA PHE A 125 3.60 7.97 -13.94
C PHE A 125 4.99 7.91 -14.62
N THR A 126 5.16 8.56 -15.77
CA THR A 126 6.43 8.55 -16.49
C THR A 126 7.43 9.52 -15.84
N LEU A 127 8.56 9.00 -15.37
CA LEU A 127 9.67 9.82 -14.90
C LEU A 127 10.39 10.46 -16.08
N THR A 128 10.54 11.78 -16.04
CA THR A 128 11.33 12.55 -17.01
C THR A 128 12.55 13.17 -16.32
N ASN A 129 13.55 13.60 -17.09
CA ASN A 129 14.71 14.31 -16.53
C ASN A 129 14.33 15.62 -15.82
N SER A 130 13.17 16.18 -16.16
CA SER A 130 12.59 17.37 -15.53
C SER A 130 11.71 17.06 -14.31
N THR A 131 11.39 15.79 -14.04
CA THR A 131 10.55 15.42 -12.91
C THR A 131 11.36 15.60 -11.61
N PRO A 132 10.87 16.40 -10.65
CA PRO A 132 11.52 16.52 -9.36
C PRO A 132 11.64 15.16 -8.66
N LYS A 133 12.62 15.02 -7.78
CA LYS A 133 12.78 13.81 -6.96
C LYS A 133 11.97 13.85 -5.65
N ARG A 134 11.43 15.02 -5.30
CA ARG A 134 10.76 15.26 -4.03
C ARG A 134 9.71 16.37 -4.13
N PHE A 135 8.95 16.48 -3.05
CA PHE A 135 8.04 17.59 -2.80
C PHE A 135 8.73 18.72 -2.02
N SER A 136 8.21 19.94 -2.14
CA SER A 136 8.50 21.03 -1.20
C SER A 136 7.87 20.75 0.17
N ASN A 137 8.26 21.49 1.21
CA ASN A 137 7.63 21.35 2.52
C ASN A 137 6.13 21.69 2.48
N THR A 138 5.74 22.69 1.70
CA THR A 138 4.33 23.05 1.50
C THR A 138 3.54 21.89 0.88
N GLN A 139 4.09 21.24 -0.14
CA GLN A 139 3.47 20.08 -0.79
C GLN A 139 3.41 18.85 0.14
N LEU A 140 4.44 18.65 0.98
CA LEU A 140 4.44 17.61 2.01
C LEU A 140 3.36 17.83 3.07
N GLN A 141 3.15 19.07 3.53
CA GLN A 141 2.07 19.40 4.47
C GLN A 141 0.69 19.10 3.86
N ILE A 142 0.51 19.37 2.56
CA ILE A 142 -0.72 19.01 1.85
C ILE A 142 -0.89 17.49 1.82
N LEU A 143 0.16 16.74 1.49
CA LEU A 143 0.14 15.28 1.46
C LEU A 143 -0.17 14.69 2.85
N GLU A 144 0.44 15.22 3.91
CA GLU A 144 0.19 14.80 5.29
C GLU A 144 -1.28 15.02 5.69
N SER A 145 -1.84 16.18 5.34
CA SER A 145 -3.24 16.50 5.57
C SER A 145 -4.17 15.49 4.89
N ILE A 146 -3.87 15.14 3.63
CA ILE A 146 -4.63 14.17 2.85
C ILE A 146 -4.54 12.76 3.44
N ILE A 147 -3.34 12.31 3.80
CA ILE A 147 -3.11 11.00 4.44
C ILE A 147 -3.89 10.94 5.74
N THR A 148 -3.81 11.98 6.57
CA THR A 148 -4.51 12.06 7.86
C THR A 148 -6.03 12.01 7.67
N ALA A 149 -6.57 12.78 6.72
CA ALA A 149 -8.00 12.77 6.42
C ALA A 149 -8.48 11.40 5.91
N THR A 150 -7.68 10.76 5.05
CA THR A 150 -7.97 9.43 4.50
C THR A 150 -7.93 8.36 5.58
N ASN A 151 -6.97 8.43 6.50
CA ASN A 151 -6.84 7.52 7.63
C ASN A 151 -7.97 7.70 8.66
N LYS A 152 -8.36 8.94 8.99
CA LYS A 152 -9.47 9.23 9.90
C LYS A 152 -10.83 8.75 9.35
N LYS A 153 -11.05 8.90 8.03
CA LYS A 153 -12.23 8.34 7.37
C LYS A 153 -12.22 6.81 7.41
N THR A 154 -11.03 6.22 7.30
CA THR A 154 -10.82 4.76 7.33
C THR A 154 -11.01 4.16 8.72
N SER A 155 -10.53 4.82 9.79
CA SER A 155 -10.72 4.37 11.17
C SER A 155 -12.19 4.40 11.60
N ASN A 156 -12.95 5.42 11.16
CA ASN A 156 -14.39 5.52 11.43
C ASN A 156 -15.22 4.46 10.68
N ILE A 157 -14.77 4.00 9.50
CA ILE A 157 -15.42 2.90 8.78
C ILE A 157 -15.06 1.54 9.39
N LEU A 158 -13.82 1.39 9.87
CA LEU A 158 -13.34 0.18 10.56
C LEU A 158 -14.04 -0.03 11.91
N SER A 159 -14.21 1.01 12.72
CA SER A 159 -14.90 0.88 14.01
C SER A 159 -16.39 0.54 13.84
N GLY A 160 -17.09 1.11 12.85
CA GLY A 160 -18.51 0.81 12.61
C GLY A 160 -18.76 -0.57 11.99
N SER A 161 -17.97 -0.96 10.98
CA SER A 161 -18.21 -2.22 10.26
C SER A 161 -17.69 -3.45 11.01
N PHE A 162 -16.55 -3.34 11.70
CA PHE A 162 -15.96 -4.50 12.39
C PHE A 162 -16.75 -4.87 13.66
N LEU A 163 -17.26 -3.89 14.42
CA LEU A 163 -18.16 -4.16 15.55
C LEU A 163 -19.46 -4.83 15.09
N SER A 164 -20.08 -4.37 14.00
CA SER A 164 -21.33 -4.97 13.49
C SER A 164 -21.19 -6.43 13.01
N TYR A 165 -19.99 -6.85 12.58
CA TYR A 165 -19.72 -8.24 12.20
C TYR A 165 -19.50 -9.16 13.41
N PHE A 166 -19.00 -8.63 14.53
CA PHE A 166 -18.73 -9.40 15.75
C PHE A 166 -19.91 -9.43 16.73
N THR A 167 -20.85 -8.49 16.66
CA THR A 167 -21.96 -8.40 17.62
C THR A 167 -23.27 -9.06 17.16
N GLY A 168 -23.31 -9.68 15.97
CA GLY A 168 -24.50 -10.30 15.39
C GLY A 168 -24.47 -11.83 15.26
N LEU A 169 -25.61 -12.43 14.92
CA LEU A 169 -25.82 -13.88 14.73
C LEU A 169 -24.77 -14.53 13.80
N TYR A 170 -24.30 -13.79 12.79
CA TYR A 170 -23.25 -14.22 11.86
C TYR A 170 -21.86 -14.38 12.50
N GLY A 171 -21.53 -13.58 13.53
CA GLY A 171 -20.30 -13.73 14.30
C GLY A 171 -20.28 -15.02 15.11
N TYR A 172 -21.43 -15.39 15.70
CA TYR A 172 -21.60 -16.67 16.37
C TYR A 172 -21.47 -17.85 15.40
N ILE A 173 -22.12 -17.80 14.24
CA ILE A 173 -22.02 -18.86 13.22
C ILE A 173 -20.57 -19.01 12.75
N TYR A 174 -19.87 -17.91 12.50
CA TYR A 174 -18.45 -17.93 12.09
C TYR A 174 -17.55 -18.53 13.17
N PHE A 175 -17.76 -18.16 14.43
CA PHE A 175 -17.01 -18.69 15.57
C PHE A 175 -17.20 -20.21 15.71
N PHE A 176 -18.45 -20.68 15.66
CA PHE A 176 -18.76 -22.12 15.71
C PHE A 176 -18.17 -22.88 14.52
N CYS A 177 -18.30 -22.37 13.29
CA CYS A 177 -17.70 -22.99 12.11
C CYS A 177 -16.17 -23.08 12.22
N THR A 178 -15.52 -22.03 12.74
CA THR A 178 -14.07 -22.02 12.89
C THR A 178 -13.60 -23.04 13.92
N ILE A 179 -14.29 -23.14 15.07
CA ILE A 179 -14.01 -24.17 16.08
C ILE A 179 -14.20 -25.57 15.48
N LEU A 180 -15.28 -25.79 14.74
CA LEU A 180 -15.59 -27.08 14.13
C LEU A 180 -14.50 -27.50 13.11
N LEU A 181 -14.03 -26.56 12.30
CA LEU A 181 -12.93 -26.78 11.34
C LEU A 181 -11.60 -27.09 12.05
N ILE A 182 -11.28 -26.38 13.14
CA ILE A 182 -10.10 -26.65 13.95
C ILE A 182 -10.19 -28.05 14.57
N SER A 183 -11.33 -28.40 15.16
CA SER A 183 -11.55 -29.73 15.75
C SER A 183 -11.45 -30.85 14.72
N LEU A 184 -12.00 -30.67 13.52
CA LEU A 184 -11.87 -31.63 12.41
C LEU A 184 -10.41 -31.75 11.93
N GLY A 185 -9.70 -30.62 11.82
CA GLY A 185 -8.28 -30.60 11.48
C GLY A 185 -7.43 -31.37 12.50
N PHE A 186 -7.67 -31.14 13.79
CA PHE A 186 -7.01 -31.89 14.87
C PHE A 186 -7.35 -33.38 14.84
N TYR A 187 -8.62 -33.73 14.64
CA TYR A 187 -9.04 -35.13 14.53
C TYR A 187 -8.33 -35.85 13.37
N TYR A 188 -8.24 -35.20 12.20
CA TYR A 188 -7.58 -35.76 11.03
C TYR A 188 -6.06 -35.89 11.24
N ALA A 189 -5.43 -34.91 11.88
CA ALA A 189 -4.01 -34.96 12.22
C ALA A 189 -3.70 -36.15 13.13
N ILE A 190 -4.47 -36.33 14.21
CA ILE A 190 -4.30 -37.43 15.18
C ILE A 190 -4.53 -38.80 14.52
N THR A 191 -5.56 -38.94 13.69
CA THR A 191 -5.82 -40.21 12.99
C THR A 191 -4.75 -40.52 11.94
N SER A 192 -4.19 -39.51 11.26
CA SER A 192 -3.07 -39.72 10.34
C SER A 192 -1.80 -40.19 11.08
N LEU A 193 -1.51 -39.63 12.25
CA LEU A 193 -0.37 -39.99 13.09
C LEU A 193 -0.49 -41.43 13.60
N ARG A 194 -1.68 -41.85 14.06
CA ARG A 194 -1.91 -43.26 14.45
C ARG A 194 -1.69 -44.23 13.30
N LYS A 195 -2.19 -43.90 12.09
CA LYS A 195 -1.99 -44.74 10.90
C LYS A 195 -0.52 -44.88 10.51
N LEU A 196 0.31 -43.85 10.74
CA LEU A 196 1.75 -43.91 10.48
C LEU A 196 2.46 -44.79 11.52
N GLN A 197 2.13 -44.66 12.80
CA GLN A 197 2.69 -45.51 13.86
C GLN A 197 2.36 -47.01 13.67
N GLU A 198 1.15 -47.34 13.23
CA GLU A 198 0.75 -48.72 12.92
C GLU A 198 1.51 -49.32 11.72
N ARG A 199 1.91 -48.49 10.75
CA ARG A 199 2.72 -48.92 9.60
C ARG A 199 4.16 -49.20 10.01
N GLU A 200 4.75 -48.39 10.87
CA GLU A 200 6.11 -48.61 11.38
C GLU A 200 6.19 -49.87 12.26
N THR A 201 5.21 -50.11 13.14
CA THR A 201 5.17 -51.32 13.98
C THR A 201 4.98 -52.60 13.16
N LYS A 202 4.17 -52.58 12.10
CA LYS A 202 4.04 -53.74 11.18
C LYS A 202 5.31 -53.99 10.36
N THR A 203 6.04 -52.94 9.99
CA THR A 203 7.29 -53.05 9.23
C THR A 203 8.44 -53.60 10.09
N ASN A 204 8.54 -53.18 11.36
CA ASN A 204 9.53 -53.72 12.29
C ASN A 204 9.27 -55.19 12.66
N LYS A 205 8.00 -55.61 12.80
CA LYS A 205 7.65 -57.04 13.01
C LYS A 205 7.99 -57.94 11.82
N LYS A 206 8.02 -57.40 10.60
CA LYS A 206 8.42 -58.14 9.38
C LYS A 206 9.94 -58.28 9.21
N LYS A 207 10.74 -57.40 9.83
CA LYS A 207 12.21 -57.45 9.77
C LYS A 207 12.85 -58.34 10.85
N GLN A 208 12.07 -58.81 11.83
CA GLN A 208 12.51 -59.71 12.91
C GLN A 208 12.13 -61.19 12.67
N LYS A 209 11.54 -61.52 11.51
CA LYS A 209 11.32 -62.89 11.03
C LYS A 209 12.22 -63.13 9.83
#